data_AF-A0A7C9LQQ9-F1
#
_entry.id   AF-A0A7C9LQQ9-F1
#
_cell.length_a   1.000
_cell.length_b   1.000
_cell.length_c   1.000
_cell.angle_alpha   90.00
_cell.angle_beta   90.00
_cell.angle_gamma   90.00
#
_symmetry.space_group_name_H-M   'P 1'
#
loop_
_entity.id
_entity.type
_entity.pdbx_description
1 polymer ?
#
loop_
_entity_poly.entity_id
_entity_poly.type
_entity_poly.pdbx_seq_one_letter_code
_entity_poly.pdbx_strand_id
1 'polypeptide(L)'
;MNKSLLLTALLFGSAVAIRGEKRSLSTPVWIADYHSLDFHGAGAPMNWAAWTDAKYGVAGRRLIPSGTAISLASGKIVPADGTTETFLLLTDAREDSTTDSISGYGVVVRGNVYEGLLPDSSGSLAVLATAVRNKARFYFQ
;
A
#
# COMPACT_ATOMS: atom_id res chain seq x y z
N MET A 1 33.33 58.23 -12.99
CA MET A 1 33.08 56.93 -13.65
C MET A 1 32.89 55.88 -12.58
N ASN A 2 31.85 55.06 -12.76
CA ASN A 2 31.07 54.41 -11.71
C ASN A 2 31.80 53.24 -11.03
N LYS A 3 31.73 53.20 -9.69
CA LYS A 3 32.02 52.02 -8.89
C LYS A 3 30.79 51.11 -8.89
N SER A 4 30.81 50.01 -9.63
CA SER A 4 29.76 48.99 -9.57
C SER A 4 29.94 48.14 -8.31
N LEU A 5 28.97 48.21 -7.39
CA LEU A 5 28.79 47.21 -6.33
C LEU A 5 28.32 45.89 -6.97
N LEU A 6 29.09 44.81 -6.78
CA LEU A 6 28.65 43.46 -7.09
C LEU A 6 28.06 42.84 -5.82
N LEU A 7 26.75 42.62 -5.89
CA LEU A 7 25.91 42.02 -4.85
C LEU A 7 26.17 40.51 -4.82
N THR A 8 26.91 40.02 -3.82
CA THR A 8 27.10 38.57 -3.60
C THR A 8 25.81 37.99 -3.03
N ALA A 9 25.04 37.29 -3.87
CA ALA A 9 23.89 36.53 -3.43
C ALA A 9 24.34 35.33 -2.58
N LEU A 10 23.83 35.29 -1.34
CA LEU A 10 23.98 34.19 -0.41
C LEU A 10 23.23 32.97 -0.98
N LEU A 11 23.96 31.96 -1.47
CA LEU A 11 23.38 30.64 -1.73
C LEU A 11 23.07 29.96 -0.40
N PHE A 12 21.85 30.16 0.11
CA PHE A 12 21.23 29.21 1.02
C PHE A 12 20.89 27.95 0.22
N GLY A 13 21.88 27.07 0.06
CA GLY A 13 21.66 25.71 -0.39
C GLY A 13 20.76 25.00 0.60
N SER A 14 19.47 24.96 0.32
CA SER A 14 18.49 24.20 1.09
C SER A 14 18.87 22.73 0.97
N ALA A 15 19.15 22.11 2.12
CA ALA A 15 19.50 20.71 2.22
C ALA A 15 18.40 19.83 1.61
N VAL A 16 18.70 19.13 0.50
CA VAL A 16 17.99 17.89 0.19
C VAL A 16 18.62 16.82 1.05
N ALA A 17 18.13 16.71 2.28
CA ALA A 17 18.27 15.48 3.01
C ALA A 17 17.52 14.41 2.20
N ILE A 18 18.25 13.56 1.49
CA ILE A 18 17.74 12.25 1.10
C ILE A 18 17.52 11.52 2.43
N ARG A 19 16.35 11.76 3.03
CA ARG A 19 15.87 10.96 4.14
C ARG A 19 15.67 9.57 3.52
N GLY A 20 16.70 8.73 3.66
CA GLY A 20 16.54 7.30 3.54
C GLY A 20 15.37 6.95 4.44
N GLU A 21 14.23 6.67 3.83
CA GLU A 21 13.07 6.15 4.52
C GLU A 21 13.57 4.89 5.22
N LYS A 22 13.68 4.94 6.56
CA LYS A 22 13.90 3.75 7.34
C LYS A 22 12.69 2.87 7.08
N ARG A 23 12.78 1.97 6.10
CA ARG A 23 11.82 0.89 5.93
C ARG A 23 11.93 0.06 7.21
N SER A 24 11.03 0.30 8.16
CA SER A 24 10.87 -0.57 9.30
C SER A 24 10.53 -1.94 8.74
N LEU A 25 11.46 -2.89 8.83
CA LEU A 25 11.24 -4.30 8.46
C LEU A 25 10.31 -5.01 9.47
N SER A 26 9.46 -4.25 10.15
CA SER A 26 8.44 -4.77 11.06
C SER A 26 7.34 -5.41 10.24
N THR A 27 6.88 -6.57 10.69
CA THR A 27 5.64 -7.17 10.20
C THR A 27 4.51 -6.14 10.21
N PRO A 28 3.69 -6.06 9.15
CA PRO A 28 2.55 -5.15 9.12
C PRO A 28 1.67 -5.25 10.37
N VAL A 29 1.25 -4.10 10.90
CA VAL A 29 0.57 -4.00 12.21
C VAL A 29 -0.80 -4.68 12.24
N TRP A 30 -1.42 -4.88 11.08
CA TRP A 30 -2.71 -5.56 10.95
C TRP A 30 -2.60 -7.09 11.11
N ILE A 31 -1.39 -7.66 11.09
CA ILE A 31 -1.16 -9.09 11.27
C ILE A 31 -1.24 -9.41 12.77
N ALA A 32 -2.23 -10.22 13.15
CA ALA A 32 -2.37 -10.67 14.54
C ALA A 32 -1.48 -11.87 14.86
N ASP A 33 -1.31 -12.77 13.89
CA ASP A 33 -0.37 -13.90 13.99
C ASP A 33 0.29 -14.15 12.63
N TYR A 34 1.59 -13.87 12.55
CA TYR A 34 2.36 -14.05 11.33
C TYR A 34 2.44 -15.51 10.88
N HIS A 35 2.46 -16.47 11.81
CA HIS A 35 2.57 -17.89 11.48
C HIS A 35 1.25 -18.49 10.97
N SER A 36 0.15 -17.77 11.10
CA SER A 36 -1.14 -18.15 10.55
C SER A 36 -1.32 -17.77 9.07
N LEU A 37 -0.40 -16.98 8.51
CA LEU A 37 -0.55 -16.43 7.16
C LEU A 37 -0.25 -17.46 6.08
N ASP A 38 -1.18 -17.56 5.13
CA ASP A 38 -0.93 -18.23 3.86
C ASP A 38 -0.84 -17.21 2.73
N PHE A 39 0.13 -17.44 1.83
CA PHE A 39 0.41 -16.55 0.71
C PHE A 39 -0.05 -17.13 -0.62
N HIS A 40 -0.49 -16.26 -1.51
CA HIS A 40 -0.80 -16.61 -2.89
C HIS A 40 0.50 -16.71 -3.71
N GLY A 41 1.19 -17.85 -3.59
CA GLY A 41 2.39 -18.17 -4.37
C GLY A 41 3.42 -17.02 -4.45
N ALA A 42 3.89 -16.72 -5.66
CA ALA A 42 4.83 -15.62 -5.91
C ALA A 42 4.18 -14.22 -5.90
N GLY A 43 2.90 -14.10 -5.52
CA GLY A 43 2.11 -12.87 -5.63
C GLY A 43 1.44 -12.70 -6.99
N ALA A 44 1.12 -11.45 -7.34
CA ALA A 44 0.51 -11.08 -8.62
C ALA A 44 0.94 -9.64 -9.02
N PRO A 45 1.02 -9.33 -10.33
CA PRO A 45 1.31 -7.98 -10.78
C PRO A 45 0.15 -7.03 -10.51
N MET A 46 0.45 -5.74 -10.32
CA MET A 46 -0.56 -4.70 -10.08
C MET A 46 -1.23 -4.25 -11.38
N ASN A 47 -2.55 -4.08 -11.37
CA ASN A 47 -3.27 -3.36 -12.42
C ASN A 47 -3.55 -1.92 -11.99
N TRP A 48 -2.56 -1.03 -12.14
CA TRP A 48 -2.63 0.37 -11.71
C TRP A 48 -3.84 1.14 -12.27
N ALA A 49 -4.31 0.78 -13.48
CA ALA A 49 -5.48 1.42 -14.09
C ALA A 49 -6.78 1.20 -13.32
N ALA A 50 -6.88 0.13 -12.52
CA ALA A 50 -8.08 -0.16 -11.71
C ALA A 50 -8.14 0.64 -10.40
N TRP A 51 -7.06 1.31 -10.00
CA TRP A 51 -6.95 2.04 -8.74
C TRP A 51 -7.31 3.52 -8.94
N THR A 52 -8.59 3.82 -9.13
CA THR A 52 -9.06 5.17 -9.48
C THR A 52 -9.55 5.99 -8.29
N ASP A 53 -9.69 5.39 -7.11
CA ASP A 53 -10.09 6.10 -5.89
C ASP A 53 -9.02 7.13 -5.50
N ALA A 54 -9.45 8.36 -5.26
CA ALA A 54 -8.59 9.49 -4.92
C ALA A 54 -7.78 9.26 -3.62
N LYS A 55 -8.25 8.38 -2.72
CA LYS A 55 -7.52 8.05 -1.48
C LYS A 55 -6.14 7.43 -1.72
N TYR A 56 -5.93 6.84 -2.90
CA TYR A 56 -4.65 6.24 -3.30
C TYR A 56 -3.73 7.21 -4.05
N GLY A 57 -4.16 8.45 -4.30
CA GLY A 57 -3.41 9.45 -5.04
C GLY A 57 -3.77 9.50 -6.54
N VAL A 58 -2.84 10.02 -7.34
CA VAL A 58 -3.03 10.26 -8.79
C VAL A 58 -2.24 9.25 -9.61
N ALA A 59 -2.68 9.02 -10.85
CA ALA A 59 -2.01 8.10 -11.77
C ALA A 59 -0.52 8.44 -11.95
N GLY A 60 0.32 7.41 -11.94
CA GLY A 60 1.78 7.51 -11.96
C GLY A 60 2.43 7.79 -10.61
N ARG A 61 1.65 8.00 -9.53
CA ARG A 61 2.14 8.26 -8.16
C ARG A 61 1.23 7.64 -7.09
N ARG A 62 0.52 6.56 -7.42
CA ARG A 62 -0.38 5.92 -6.46
C ARG A 62 0.40 5.20 -5.36
N LEU A 63 -0.16 5.21 -4.15
CA LEU A 63 0.28 4.41 -3.02
C LEU A 63 -0.89 3.55 -2.54
N ILE A 64 -0.73 2.24 -2.59
CA ILE A 64 -1.66 1.27 -2.01
C ILE A 64 -1.04 0.75 -0.71
N PRO A 65 -1.60 1.06 0.47
CA PRO A 65 -1.03 0.61 1.73
C PRO A 65 -1.14 -0.92 1.91
N SER A 66 -0.20 -1.50 2.65
CA SER A 66 -0.30 -2.86 3.18
C SER A 66 -1.62 -3.06 3.94
N GLY A 67 -2.22 -4.25 3.83
CA GLY A 67 -3.51 -4.58 4.41
C GLY A 67 -4.72 -4.08 3.62
N THR A 68 -4.52 -3.41 2.48
CA THR A 68 -5.61 -3.07 1.56
C THR A 68 -6.28 -4.34 1.05
N ALA A 69 -7.61 -4.35 1.04
CA ALA A 69 -8.42 -5.43 0.51
C ALA A 69 -8.36 -5.42 -1.02
N ILE A 70 -7.94 -6.56 -1.59
CA ILE A 70 -7.73 -6.72 -3.03
C ILE A 70 -8.45 -7.96 -3.57
N SER A 71 -8.64 -7.99 -4.88
CA SER A 71 -9.04 -9.18 -5.62
C SER A 71 -8.06 -9.43 -6.77
N LEU A 72 -8.14 -10.63 -7.36
CA LEU A 72 -7.35 -11.01 -8.54
C LEU A 72 -8.26 -11.08 -9.76
N ALA A 73 -8.17 -10.08 -10.64
CA ALA A 73 -8.87 -10.05 -11.92
C ALA A 73 -7.90 -10.36 -13.05
N SER A 74 -8.13 -11.46 -13.77
CA SER A 74 -7.22 -11.94 -14.82
C SER A 74 -5.76 -12.06 -14.37
N GLY A 75 -5.56 -12.53 -13.13
CA GLY A 75 -4.22 -12.70 -12.53
C GLY A 75 -3.55 -11.40 -12.10
N LYS A 76 -4.25 -10.26 -12.09
CA LYS A 76 -3.70 -8.97 -11.64
C LYS A 76 -4.41 -8.46 -10.39
N ILE A 77 -3.67 -7.77 -9.54
CA ILE A 77 -4.18 -7.14 -8.32
C ILE A 77 -5.04 -5.93 -8.69
N VAL A 78 -6.28 -5.94 -8.20
CA VAL A 78 -7.29 -4.86 -8.31
C VAL A 78 -7.93 -4.60 -6.95
N PRO A 79 -8.59 -3.46 -6.72
CA PRO A 79 -9.38 -3.24 -5.50
C PRO A 79 -10.43 -4.35 -5.31
N ALA A 80 -10.65 -4.80 -4.08
CA ALA A 80 -11.74 -5.74 -3.80
C ALA A 80 -13.10 -5.03 -3.94
N ASP A 81 -14.02 -5.65 -4.67
CA ASP A 81 -15.40 -5.17 -4.86
C ASP A 81 -16.46 -6.08 -4.20
N GLY A 82 -16.02 -7.18 -3.58
CA GLY A 82 -16.90 -8.16 -2.94
C GLY A 82 -17.60 -9.12 -3.89
N THR A 83 -17.25 -9.15 -5.19
CA THR A 83 -17.80 -10.10 -6.16
C THR A 83 -17.01 -11.41 -6.17
N THR A 84 -15.69 -11.31 -6.16
CA THR A 84 -14.73 -12.43 -6.13
C THR A 84 -14.07 -12.57 -4.76
N GLU A 85 -13.18 -13.55 -4.60
CA GLU A 85 -12.39 -13.74 -3.39
C GLU A 85 -11.60 -12.47 -3.00
N THR A 86 -11.56 -12.20 -1.69
CA THR A 86 -10.84 -11.06 -1.10
C THR A 86 -9.53 -11.55 -0.49
N PHE A 87 -8.45 -10.89 -0.84
CA PHE A 87 -7.10 -11.08 -0.31
C PHE A 87 -6.64 -9.77 0.37
N LEU A 88 -5.50 -9.83 1.07
CA LEU A 88 -4.85 -8.63 1.61
C LEU A 88 -3.48 -8.43 0.97
N LEU A 89 -3.15 -7.18 0.66
CA LEU A 89 -1.83 -6.80 0.17
C LEU A 89 -0.81 -6.90 1.32
N LEU A 90 0.31 -7.60 1.12
CA LEU A 90 1.28 -7.78 2.21
C LEU A 90 2.14 -6.53 2.45
N THR A 91 2.61 -5.89 1.39
CA THR A 91 3.48 -4.71 1.46
C THR A 91 2.79 -3.51 0.85
N ASP A 92 3.29 -2.31 1.16
CA ASP A 92 2.89 -1.13 0.39
C ASP A 92 3.26 -1.33 -1.09
N ALA A 93 2.40 -0.84 -1.99
CA ALA A 93 2.66 -0.80 -3.42
C ALA A 93 2.69 0.65 -3.91
N ARG A 94 3.81 1.05 -4.52
CA ARG A 94 4.00 2.38 -5.12
C ARG A 94 4.11 2.27 -6.63
N GLU A 95 3.31 3.05 -7.36
CA GLU A 95 3.25 2.98 -8.82
C GLU A 95 4.54 3.43 -9.51
N ASP A 96 5.25 4.40 -8.92
CA ASP A 96 6.51 4.94 -9.42
C ASP A 96 7.76 4.20 -8.90
N SER A 97 7.56 3.10 -8.15
CA SER A 97 8.65 2.32 -7.55
C SER A 97 8.97 1.08 -8.37
N THR A 98 10.08 1.14 -9.09
CA THR A 98 10.64 -0.03 -9.79
C THR A 98 11.08 -1.11 -8.81
N THR A 99 11.59 -0.72 -7.63
CA THR A 99 11.98 -1.66 -6.56
C THR A 99 10.81 -2.48 -6.07
N ASP A 100 9.67 -1.85 -5.76
CA ASP A 100 8.50 -2.57 -5.24
C ASP A 100 7.89 -3.47 -6.32
N SER A 101 7.97 -3.04 -7.59
CA SER A 101 7.55 -3.84 -8.74
C SER A 101 8.40 -5.11 -8.93
N ILE A 102 9.71 -5.04 -8.65
CA ILE A 102 10.64 -6.16 -8.77
C ILE A 102 10.51 -7.14 -7.60
N SER A 103 10.42 -6.64 -6.36
CA SER A 103 10.25 -7.49 -5.19
C SER A 103 8.87 -8.16 -5.13
N GLY A 104 7.90 -7.60 -5.84
CA GLY A 104 6.49 -7.95 -5.70
C GLY A 104 5.88 -7.35 -4.44
N TYR A 105 4.55 -7.41 -4.36
CA TYR A 105 3.77 -6.77 -3.28
C TYR A 105 3.27 -7.76 -2.20
N GLY A 106 3.39 -9.06 -2.47
CA GLY A 106 2.83 -10.13 -1.65
C GLY A 106 1.30 -10.10 -1.56
N VAL A 107 0.69 -11.27 -1.56
CA VAL A 107 -0.76 -11.42 -1.48
C VAL A 107 -1.06 -12.47 -0.43
N VAL A 108 -1.81 -12.10 0.60
CA VAL A 108 -2.19 -12.97 1.70
C VAL A 108 -3.60 -13.51 1.45
N VAL A 109 -3.77 -14.81 1.58
CA VAL A 109 -5.02 -15.54 1.28
C VAL A 109 -5.87 -15.74 2.52
N ARG A 110 -5.23 -16.05 3.64
CA ARG A 110 -5.88 -16.29 4.92
C ARG A 110 -4.89 -16.08 6.05
N GLY A 111 -5.43 -16.02 7.27
CA GLY A 111 -4.69 -15.88 8.51
C GLY A 111 -5.49 -15.07 9.53
N ASN A 112 -4.87 -14.84 10.68
CA ASN A 112 -5.43 -14.07 11.77
C ASN A 112 -5.02 -12.61 11.64
N VAL A 113 -5.99 -11.70 11.60
CA VAL A 113 -5.76 -10.28 11.34
C VAL A 113 -6.61 -9.40 12.25
N TYR A 114 -6.09 -8.24 12.60
CA TYR A 114 -6.82 -7.19 13.30
C TYR A 114 -7.62 -6.36 12.29
N GLU A 115 -8.93 -6.60 12.20
CA GLU A 115 -9.77 -5.95 11.18
C GLU A 115 -9.75 -4.43 11.33
N GLY A 116 -9.79 -3.93 12.57
CA GLY A 116 -9.78 -2.50 12.87
C GLY A 116 -8.49 -1.77 12.53
N LEU A 117 -7.43 -2.49 12.16
CA LEU A 117 -6.15 -1.93 11.71
C LEU A 117 -5.97 -1.98 10.18
N LEU A 118 -6.94 -2.52 9.45
CA LEU A 118 -6.91 -2.53 7.99
C LEU A 118 -7.22 -1.12 7.44
N PRO A 119 -6.53 -0.67 6.38
CA PRO A 119 -6.76 0.65 5.78
C PRO A 119 -8.17 0.87 5.24
N ASP A 120 -8.83 -0.19 4.78
CA ASP A 120 -10.18 -0.12 4.20
C ASP A 120 -11.30 -0.29 5.24
N SER A 121 -10.94 -0.54 6.49
CA SER A 121 -11.91 -0.63 7.59
C SER A 121 -12.41 0.76 7.98
N SER A 122 -13.71 0.89 8.23
CA SER A 122 -14.35 2.20 8.50
C SER A 122 -15.42 2.12 9.61
N GLY A 123 -15.81 3.27 10.16
CA GLY A 123 -16.87 3.39 11.18
C GLY A 123 -16.37 3.47 12.64
N SER A 124 -17.32 3.50 13.60
CA SER A 124 -17.05 3.51 15.05
C SER A 124 -17.09 2.10 15.67
N LEU A 125 -16.42 1.22 14.93
CA LEU A 125 -15.82 -0.08 15.18
C LEU A 125 -15.34 -0.40 13.76
N ALA A 126 -14.05 -0.17 13.49
CA ALA A 126 -13.55 -0.17 12.12
C ALA A 126 -13.64 -1.59 11.53
N VAL A 127 -14.47 -1.76 10.50
CA VAL A 127 -14.68 -3.05 9.82
C VAL A 127 -14.67 -2.89 8.30
N LEU A 128 -14.38 -3.97 7.58
CA LEU A 128 -14.49 -4.01 6.13
C LEU A 128 -15.96 -3.96 5.70
N ALA A 129 -16.20 -3.44 4.50
CA ALA A 129 -17.51 -3.50 3.87
C ALA A 129 -18.01 -4.95 3.82
N THR A 130 -19.27 -5.18 4.20
CA THR A 130 -19.84 -6.54 4.36
C THR A 130 -19.66 -7.42 3.12
N ALA A 131 -19.82 -6.86 1.92
CA ALA A 131 -19.61 -7.60 0.67
C ALA A 131 -18.16 -8.11 0.52
N VAL A 132 -17.17 -7.27 0.83
CA VAL A 132 -15.74 -7.61 0.80
C VAL A 132 -15.41 -8.62 1.89
N ARG A 133 -15.92 -8.40 3.10
CA ARG A 133 -15.71 -9.29 4.26
C ARG A 133 -16.22 -10.70 4.00
N ASN A 134 -17.41 -10.83 3.41
CA ASN A 134 -18.02 -12.13 3.08
C ASN A 134 -17.23 -12.96 2.05
N LYS A 135 -16.28 -12.34 1.35
CA LYS A 135 -15.40 -13.01 0.38
C LYS A 135 -13.99 -13.26 0.91
N ALA A 136 -13.71 -12.79 2.12
CA ALA A 136 -12.42 -12.93 2.77
C ALA A 136 -12.36 -14.25 3.56
N ARG A 137 -11.18 -14.89 3.59
CA ARG A 137 -10.94 -16.14 4.35
C ARG A 137 -10.12 -15.90 5.63
N PHE A 138 -10.19 -14.70 6.17
CA PHE A 138 -9.43 -14.29 7.35
C PHE A 138 -10.24 -14.52 8.62
N TYR A 139 -9.51 -14.83 9.70
CA TYR A 139 -10.04 -14.76 11.04
C TYR A 139 -9.80 -13.35 11.58
N PHE A 140 -10.87 -12.59 11.72
CA PHE A 140 -10.84 -11.20 12.20
C PHE A 140 -10.92 -11.16 13.73
N GLN A 141 -9.91 -10.54 14.35
CA GLN A 141 -9.88 -10.23 15.78
C GLN A 141 -10.47 -8.84 16.08
#